data_AF-A0A8T0AN57-F1
#
_entry.id   AF-A0A8T0AN57-F1
#
_cell.length_a   1.000
_cell.length_b   1.000
_cell.length_c   1.000
_cell.angle_alpha   90.00
_cell.angle_beta   90.00
_cell.angle_gamma   90.00
#
_symmetry.space_group_name_H-M   'P 1'
#
loop_
_entity.id
_entity.type
_entity.pdbx_description
1 polymer ?
#
loop_
_entity_poly.entity_id
_entity_poly.type
_entity_poly.pdbx_seq_one_letter_code
_entity_poly.pdbx_strand_id
1 'polypeptide(L)'
;MENPDHLIRPKKPSNPVLESPSHRVLHRELRVSHRWGLLPAEKCELQRVMEHRRVEQQREREEALRPLTDLEQELSKRRQRLLAYELEEQKRQEDLKNVPEFVRVKDNLRRVRAS
;
A
#
# COMPACT_ATOMS: atom_id res chain seq x y z
N MET A 1 -60.66 1.89 9.40
CA MET A 1 -59.52 2.42 10.18
C MET A 1 -58.93 1.23 10.93
N GLU A 2 -57.88 0.62 10.40
CA GLU A 2 -57.22 -0.52 11.06
C GLU A 2 -56.40 0.00 12.25
N ASN A 3 -56.73 -0.45 13.47
CA ASN A 3 -56.04 -0.04 14.69
C ASN A 3 -54.60 -0.60 14.68
N PRO A 4 -53.56 0.25 14.77
CA PRO A 4 -52.15 -0.18 14.77
C PRO A 4 -51.75 -0.98 16.02
N ASP A 5 -52.66 -1.12 16.99
CA ASP A 5 -52.45 -1.85 18.24
C ASP A 5 -52.50 -3.39 18.07
N HIS A 6 -52.91 -3.89 16.90
CA HIS A 6 -52.91 -5.33 16.59
C HIS A 6 -51.62 -5.82 15.91
N LEU A 7 -50.60 -4.97 15.72
CA LEU A 7 -49.33 -5.41 15.14
C LEU A 7 -48.43 -6.09 16.18
N ILE A 8 -48.14 -7.39 15.96
CA ILE A 8 -47.16 -8.14 16.76
C ILE A 8 -45.79 -7.49 16.59
N ARG A 9 -45.31 -6.80 17.64
CA ARG A 9 -43.96 -6.24 17.64
C ARG A 9 -42.94 -7.36 17.87
N PRO A 10 -41.91 -7.49 17.01
CA PRO A 10 -40.86 -8.48 17.23
C PRO A 10 -40.14 -8.17 18.55
N LYS A 11 -40.22 -9.09 19.51
CA LYS A 11 -39.43 -9.04 20.74
C LYS A 11 -38.03 -9.57 20.44
N LYS A 12 -37.00 -8.88 20.95
CA LYS A 12 -35.62 -9.36 20.81
C LYS A 12 -35.52 -10.73 21.48
N PRO A 13 -35.01 -11.76 20.78
CA PRO A 13 -34.80 -13.06 21.42
C PRO A 13 -33.85 -12.90 22.60
N SER A 14 -34.18 -13.58 23.69
CA SER A 14 -33.38 -13.55 24.90
C SER A 14 -32.00 -14.16 24.62
N ASN A 15 -30.95 -13.49 25.08
CA ASN A 15 -29.59 -13.96 24.90
C ASN A 15 -29.23 -14.89 26.07
N PRO A 16 -29.13 -16.21 25.86
CA PRO A 16 -28.92 -17.18 26.95
C PRO A 16 -27.62 -16.93 27.74
N VAL A 17 -26.62 -16.30 27.11
CA VAL A 17 -25.34 -15.89 27.71
C VAL A 17 -25.53 -14.76 28.72
N LEU A 18 -26.48 -13.86 28.47
CA LEU A 18 -26.76 -12.68 29.31
C LEU A 18 -27.80 -12.97 30.40
N GLU A 19 -28.72 -13.90 30.15
CA GLU A 19 -29.72 -14.29 31.16
C GLU A 19 -29.12 -15.12 32.30
N SER A 20 -28.11 -15.95 32.02
CA SER A 20 -27.50 -16.81 33.03
C SER A 20 -26.56 -16.00 33.95
N PRO A 21 -26.87 -15.81 35.25
CA PRO A 21 -26.01 -15.07 36.16
C PRO A 21 -24.66 -15.76 36.35
N SER A 22 -24.66 -17.10 36.43
CA SER A 22 -23.44 -17.90 36.55
C SER A 22 -22.52 -17.74 35.35
N HIS A 23 -23.07 -17.67 34.13
CA HIS A 23 -22.27 -17.45 32.92
C HIS A 23 -21.60 -16.07 32.94
N ARG A 24 -22.32 -15.04 33.39
CA ARG A 24 -21.78 -13.68 33.52
C ARG A 24 -20.65 -13.59 34.55
N VAL A 25 -20.82 -14.27 35.68
CA VAL A 25 -19.80 -14.34 36.75
C VAL A 25 -18.54 -15.04 36.22
N LEU A 26 -18.68 -16.21 35.61
CA LEU A 26 -17.57 -16.94 35.02
C LEU A 26 -16.83 -16.12 33.95
N HIS A 27 -17.56 -15.46 33.05
CA HIS A 27 -16.96 -14.60 32.02
C HIS A 27 -16.16 -13.44 32.65
N ARG A 28 -16.66 -12.85 33.74
CA ARG A 28 -15.94 -11.80 34.48
C ARG A 28 -14.66 -12.36 35.10
N GLU A 29 -14.73 -13.52 35.73
CA GLU A 29 -13.58 -14.21 36.33
C GLU A 29 -12.53 -14.55 35.27
N LEU A 30 -12.91 -15.14 34.14
CA LEU A 30 -12.00 -15.45 33.03
C LEU A 30 -11.30 -14.20 32.48
N ARG A 31 -12.04 -13.10 32.29
CA ARG A 31 -11.45 -11.82 31.84
C ARG A 31 -10.45 -11.26 32.85
N VAL A 32 -10.76 -11.37 34.14
CA VAL A 32 -9.90 -10.95 35.24
C VAL A 32 -8.65 -11.84 35.22
N SER A 33 -8.78 -13.15 35.31
CA SER A 33 -7.67 -14.11 35.30
C SER A 33 -6.76 -13.95 34.08
N HIS A 34 -7.31 -13.73 32.88
CA HIS A 34 -6.51 -13.43 31.68
C HIS A 34 -5.73 -12.12 31.80
N ARG A 35 -6.36 -11.05 32.31
CA ARG A 35 -5.70 -9.76 32.53
C ARG A 35 -4.58 -9.84 33.57
N TRP A 36 -4.73 -10.68 34.59
CA TRP A 36 -3.72 -10.90 35.64
C TRP A 36 -2.69 -12.00 35.28
N GLY A 37 -2.79 -12.60 34.08
CA GLY A 37 -1.84 -13.62 33.62
C GLY A 37 -1.93 -14.95 34.38
N LEU A 38 -3.07 -15.24 35.03
CA LEU A 38 -3.28 -16.46 35.81
C LEU A 38 -3.65 -17.69 34.96
N LEU A 39 -3.96 -17.48 33.67
CA LEU A 39 -4.27 -18.52 32.70
C LEU A 39 -3.07 -18.73 31.75
N PRO A 40 -2.88 -19.93 31.19
CA PRO A 40 -1.87 -20.17 30.16
C PRO A 40 -1.96 -19.11 29.07
N ALA A 41 -0.87 -18.38 28.89
CA ALA A 41 -0.80 -17.18 28.05
C ALA A 41 -0.73 -17.48 26.55
N GLU A 42 -1.12 -18.68 26.12
CA GLU A 42 -1.15 -19.04 24.72
C GLU A 42 -2.26 -18.22 24.05
N LYS A 43 -1.84 -17.15 23.39
CA LYS A 43 -2.73 -16.30 22.60
C LYS A 43 -3.39 -17.15 21.54
N CYS A 44 -4.72 -17.08 21.49
CA CYS A 44 -5.50 -17.69 20.42
C CYS A 44 -4.96 -17.22 19.06
N GLU A 45 -5.00 -18.10 18.06
CA GLU A 45 -4.59 -17.83 16.66
C GLU A 45 -5.04 -16.46 16.17
N LEU A 46 -6.32 -16.13 16.36
CA LEU A 46 -6.90 -14.85 15.95
C LEU A 46 -6.22 -13.66 16.62
N GLN A 47 -5.92 -13.75 17.91
CA GLN A 47 -5.25 -12.67 18.64
C GLN A 47 -3.82 -12.48 18.10
N ARG A 48 -3.09 -13.57 17.84
CA ARG A 48 -1.74 -13.48 17.25
C ARG A 48 -1.76 -12.85 15.87
N VAL A 49 -2.69 -13.26 15.01
CA VAL A 49 -2.85 -12.71 13.66
C VAL A 49 -3.20 -11.22 13.71
N MET A 50 -4.09 -10.81 14.63
CA MET A 50 -4.48 -9.40 14.78
C MET A 50 -3.32 -8.54 15.32
N GLU A 51 -2.55 -9.04 16.27
CA GLU A 51 -1.35 -8.36 16.77
C GLU A 51 -0.29 -8.23 15.66
N HIS A 52 -0.02 -9.32 14.95
CA HIS A 52 0.90 -9.34 13.81
C HIS A 52 0.48 -8.29 12.76
N ARG A 53 -0.80 -8.31 12.35
CA ARG A 53 -1.33 -7.34 11.38
C ARG A 53 -1.19 -5.90 11.86
N ARG A 54 -1.37 -5.64 13.16
CA ARG A 54 -1.20 -4.30 13.73
C ARG A 54 0.25 -3.84 13.68
N VAL A 55 1.19 -4.73 13.99
CA VAL A 55 2.63 -4.44 13.92
C VAL A 55 3.07 -4.17 12.48
N GLU A 56 2.66 -5.01 11.54
CA GLU A 56 3.02 -4.84 10.12
C GLU A 56 2.45 -3.54 9.55
N GLN A 57 1.19 -3.20 9.83
CA GLN A 57 0.63 -1.89 9.42
C GLN A 57 1.39 -0.71 10.02
N GLN A 58 1.90 -0.84 11.24
CA GLN A 58 2.68 0.22 11.86
C GLN A 58 4.07 0.33 11.21
N ARG A 59 4.72 -0.79 10.91
CA ARG A 59 5.98 -0.83 10.17
C ARG A 59 5.84 -0.22 8.78
N GLU A 60 4.82 -0.59 8.03
CA GLU A 60 4.54 -0.03 6.70
C GLU A 60 4.36 1.49 6.76
N ARG A 61 3.67 2.00 7.79
CA ARG A 61 3.51 3.45 7.99
C ARG A 61 4.83 4.12 8.35
N GLU A 62 5.63 3.52 9.21
CA GLU A 62 6.96 4.03 9.58
C GLU A 62 7.91 4.02 8.38
N GLU A 63 7.87 2.98 7.54
CA GLU A 63 8.63 2.87 6.30
C GLU A 63 8.18 3.90 5.25
N ALA A 64 6.87 4.13 5.10
CA ALA A 64 6.35 5.15 4.20
C ALA A 64 6.73 6.59 4.62
N LEU A 65 6.93 6.81 5.92
CA LEU A 65 7.41 8.09 6.47
C LEU A 65 8.93 8.19 6.48
N ARG A 66 9.65 7.11 6.16
CA ARG A 66 11.09 7.06 6.22
C ARG A 66 11.67 7.87 5.05
N PRO A 67 12.64 8.78 5.31
CA PRO A 67 13.31 9.47 4.21
C PRO A 67 14.07 8.47 3.35
N LEU A 68 14.19 8.76 2.04
CA LEU A 68 14.97 7.93 1.12
C LEU A 68 16.39 7.79 1.66
N THR A 69 16.87 6.55 1.68
CA THR A 69 18.24 6.22 2.05
C THR A 69 19.24 6.87 1.09
N ASP A 70 20.48 7.07 1.54
CA ASP A 70 21.54 7.68 0.72
C ASP A 70 21.72 6.92 -0.62
N LEU A 71 21.66 5.58 -0.56
CA LEU A 71 21.72 4.72 -1.74
C LEU A 71 20.53 4.95 -2.69
N GLU A 72 19.30 5.03 -2.17
CA GLU A 72 18.11 5.31 -2.99
C GLU A 72 18.18 6.69 -3.64
N GLN A 73 18.73 7.68 -2.93
CA GLN A 73 18.96 9.01 -3.48
C GLN A 73 19.99 8.98 -4.62
N GLU A 74 21.10 8.25 -4.46
CA GLU A 74 22.08 8.08 -5.54
C GLU A 74 21.51 7.34 -6.75
N LEU A 75 20.73 6.28 -6.53
CA LEU A 75 20.04 5.56 -7.60
C LEU A 75 19.06 6.49 -8.34
N SER A 76 18.31 7.32 -7.62
CA SER A 76 17.40 8.31 -8.21
C SER A 76 18.16 9.33 -9.08
N LYS A 77 19.28 9.87 -8.58
CA LYS A 77 20.15 10.78 -9.34
C LYS A 77 20.71 10.11 -10.60
N ARG A 78 21.17 8.85 -10.49
CA ARG A 78 21.68 8.08 -11.64
C ARG A 78 20.60 7.86 -12.68
N ARG A 79 19.38 7.49 -12.26
CA ARG A 79 18.22 7.34 -13.17
C ARG A 79 17.91 8.64 -13.91
N GLN A 80 17.88 9.77 -13.21
CA GLN A 80 17.65 11.08 -13.84
C GLN A 80 18.70 11.41 -14.92
N ARG A 81 19.98 11.12 -14.65
CA ARG A 81 21.06 11.31 -15.64
C ARG A 81 20.84 10.45 -16.88
N LEU A 82 20.50 9.17 -16.69
CA LEU A 82 20.25 8.26 -17.82
C LEU A 82 19.08 8.74 -18.68
N LEU A 83 17.97 9.16 -18.06
CA LEU A 83 16.83 9.72 -18.79
C LEU A 83 17.18 10.98 -19.58
N ALA A 84 18.03 11.85 -19.03
CA ALA A 84 18.51 13.03 -19.74
C ALA A 84 19.36 12.65 -20.96
N TYR A 85 20.26 11.67 -20.82
CA TYR A 85 21.05 11.17 -21.95
C TYR A 85 20.18 10.52 -23.03
N GLU A 86 19.19 9.72 -22.66
CA GLU A 86 18.24 9.11 -23.60
C GLU A 86 17.49 10.18 -24.40
N LEU A 87 17.03 11.24 -23.73
CA LEU A 87 16.35 12.35 -24.37
C LEU A 87 17.28 13.15 -25.32
N GLU A 88 18.52 13.39 -24.91
CA GLU A 88 19.52 14.03 -25.77
C GLU A 88 19.84 13.19 -27.01
N GLU A 89 19.98 11.87 -26.87
CA GLU A 89 20.16 10.95 -27.99
C GLU A 89 18.97 11.00 -28.95
N GLN A 90 17.74 11.00 -28.44
CA GLN A 90 16.53 11.13 -29.26
C GLN A 90 16.53 12.44 -30.03
N LYS A 91 16.85 13.56 -29.38
CA LYS A 91 16.98 14.87 -30.04
C LYS A 91 18.06 14.87 -31.12
N ARG A 92 19.25 14.32 -30.83
CA ARG A 92 20.32 14.19 -31.83
C ARG A 92 19.85 13.41 -33.06
N GLN A 93 19.14 12.31 -32.86
CA GLN A 93 18.60 11.51 -33.96
C GLN A 93 17.52 12.25 -34.74
N GLU A 94 16.67 13.02 -34.06
CA GLU A 94 15.65 13.85 -34.69
C GLU A 94 16.28 15.00 -35.50
N ASP A 95 17.27 15.70 -34.94
CA ASP A 95 18.00 16.76 -35.62
C ASP A 95 18.69 16.25 -36.90
N LEU A 96 19.28 15.06 -36.85
CA LEU A 96 19.85 14.39 -38.03
C LEU A 96 18.82 14.07 -39.10
N LYS A 97 17.59 13.71 -38.72
CA LYS A 97 16.48 13.47 -39.65
C LYS A 97 15.90 14.76 -40.21
N ASN A 98 15.88 15.82 -39.41
CA ASN A 98 15.35 17.14 -39.75
C ASN A 98 16.31 18.00 -40.60
N VAL A 99 17.52 17.51 -40.92
CA VAL A 99 18.46 18.21 -41.81
C VAL A 99 17.80 18.42 -43.18
N PRO A 100 17.71 19.68 -43.68
CA PRO A 100 17.11 19.96 -44.97
C PRO A 100 17.78 19.22 -46.14
N GLU A 101 16.99 18.76 -47.10
CA GLU A 101 17.50 17.95 -48.22
C GLU A 101 18.59 18.64 -49.04
N PHE A 102 18.49 19.95 -49.25
CA PHE A 102 19.48 20.70 -50.03
C PHE A 102 20.89 20.67 -49.38
N VAL A 103 20.97 20.56 -48.05
CA VAL A 103 22.25 20.39 -47.33
C VAL A 103 22.81 19.00 -47.61
N ARG A 104 21.96 17.96 -47.55
CA ARG A 104 22.34 16.57 -47.84
C ARG A 104 22.84 16.41 -49.28
N VAL A 105 22.15 17.02 -50.25
CA VAL A 105 22.53 16.99 -51.67
C VAL A 105 23.86 17.71 -51.92
N LYS A 106 24.10 18.86 -51.27
CA LYS A 106 25.36 19.61 -51.40
C LYS A 106 26.57 18.80 -50.95
N ASP A 107 26.46 18.03 -49.89
CA ASP A 107 27.57 17.22 -49.39
C ASP A 107 27.83 15.98 -50.26
N ASN A 108 26.79 15.41 -50.89
CA ASN A 108 26.95 14.38 -51.91
C ASN A 108 27.69 14.90 -53.15
N LEU A 109 27.33 16.10 -53.62
CA LEU A 109 28.02 16.74 -54.75
C LEU A 109 29.50 17.05 -54.43
N ARG A 110 29.83 17.40 -53.18
CA ARG A 110 31.23 17.58 -52.74
C ARG A 110 32.02 16.28 -52.71
N ARG A 111 31.42 15.18 -52.25
CA ARG A 111 32.05 13.84 -52.25
C ARG A 111 32.38 13.35 -53.65
N VAL A 112 31.45 13.51 -54.60
CA VAL A 112 31.65 13.09 -56.00
C VAL A 112 32.72 13.93 -56.71
N ARG A 113 32.85 15.22 -56.38
CA ARG A 113 33.88 16.10 -56.96
C ARG A 113 35.29 15.90 -56.38
N ALA A 114 35.40 15.23 -55.23
CA ALA A 114 36.66 14.93 -54.57
C ALA A 114 37.18 13.51 -54.83
N SER A 115 36.45 12.71 -55.64
CA SER A 115 36.86 11.39 -56.14
C SER A 115 37.32 11.46 -57.59
#